data_AF-A0A7C2UPB8-F1
#
_entry.id   AF-A0A7C2UPB8-F1
#
_cell.length_a   1.000
_cell.length_b   1.000
_cell.length_c   1.000
_cell.angle_alpha   90.00
_cell.angle_beta   90.00
_cell.angle_gamma   90.00
#
_symmetry.space_group_name_H-M   'P 1'
#
loop_
_entity.id
_entity.type
_entity.pdbx_description
1 polymer ?
#
loop_
_entity_poly.entity_id
_entity_poly.type
_entity_poly.pdbx_seq_one_letter_code
_entity_poly.pdbx_strand_id
1 'polypeptide(L)'
;MLKRPDIWQLVADFAEQFAQRIEFEGDLATRYYPHGYERRIYLDRRIRGSEPVVSERAIPTRIIYALWRREKNLDSVAEYFEVPETIVSAAVRYESEWRLSA
;
A
#
# COMPACT_ATOMS: atom_id res chain seq x y z
N MET A 1 11.95 -35.23 15.45
CA MET A 1 12.21 -34.23 16.50
C MET A 1 12.16 -32.86 15.85
N LEU A 2 11.07 -32.10 16.02
CA LEU A 2 10.93 -30.77 15.42
C LEU A 2 11.90 -29.84 16.16
N LYS A 3 12.99 -29.39 15.51
CA LYS A 3 13.84 -28.34 16.08
C LYS A 3 12.97 -27.09 16.23
N ARG A 4 12.92 -26.52 17.43
CA ARG A 4 12.27 -25.22 17.61
C ARG A 4 12.92 -24.23 16.64
N PRO A 5 12.15 -23.43 15.90
CA PRO A 5 12.72 -22.41 15.04
C PRO A 5 13.56 -21.46 15.90
N ASP A 6 14.74 -21.13 15.40
CA ASP A 6 15.57 -20.10 16.01
C ASP A 6 14.84 -18.76 15.88
N ILE A 7 14.43 -18.18 17.01
CA ILE A 7 13.66 -16.93 17.05
C ILE A 7 14.45 -15.81 16.36
N TRP A 8 15.78 -15.83 16.47
CA TRP A 8 16.62 -14.83 15.83
C TRP A 8 16.61 -14.95 14.31
N GLN A 9 16.62 -16.17 13.79
CA GLN A 9 16.49 -16.39 12.35
C GLN A 9 15.12 -15.92 11.86
N LEU A 10 14.05 -16.23 12.60
CA LEU A 10 12.71 -15.77 12.23
C LEU A 10 12.61 -14.23 12.20
N VAL A 11 13.21 -13.56 13.18
CA VAL A 11 13.24 -12.09 13.21
C VAL A 11 14.05 -11.53 12.04
N ALA A 12 15.20 -12.13 11.72
CA ALA A 12 16.02 -11.74 10.59
C ALA A 12 15.27 -11.91 9.26
N ASP A 13 14.62 -13.06 9.05
CA ASP A 13 13.84 -13.35 7.86
C ASP A 13 12.66 -12.36 7.70
N PHE A 14 11.98 -12.04 8.81
CA PHE A 14 10.92 -11.03 8.79
C PHE A 14 11.46 -9.64 8.45
N ALA A 15 12.57 -9.23 9.07
CA ALA A 15 13.20 -7.94 8.82
C ALA A 15 13.65 -7.81 7.36
N GLU A 16 14.23 -8.86 6.78
CA GLU A 16 14.62 -8.89 5.38
C GLU A 16 13.41 -8.78 4.45
N GLN A 17 12.35 -9.57 4.70
CA GLN A 17 11.11 -9.48 3.92
C GLN A 17 10.45 -8.10 4.05
N PHE A 18 10.49 -7.49 5.23
CA PHE A 18 9.94 -6.16 5.46
C PHE A 18 10.77 -5.09 4.73
N ALA A 19 12.10 -5.17 4.80
CA ALA A 19 13.02 -4.24 4.14
C ALA A 19 12.85 -4.23 2.61
N GLN A 20 12.53 -5.38 1.99
CA GLN A 20 12.22 -5.45 0.54
C GLN A 20 11.00 -4.61 0.12
N ARG A 21 10.20 -4.13 1.07
CA ARG A 21 9.04 -3.27 0.85
C ARG A 21 9.32 -1.79 1.11
N ILE A 22 10.57 -1.44 1.42
CA ILE A 22 10.99 -0.06 1.66
C ILE A 22 12.03 0.31 0.60
N GLU A 23 11.85 1.47 -0.02
CA GLU A 23 12.90 2.12 -0.79
C GLU A 23 13.71 3.04 0.13
N PHE A 24 15.02 2.98 -0.06
CA PHE A 24 15.99 3.78 0.69
C PHE A 24 16.77 4.68 -0.26
N GLU A 25 17.06 5.88 0.19
CA GLU A 25 18.05 6.76 -0.42
C GLU A 25 19.14 7.05 0.61
N GLY A 26 20.30 6.40 0.43
CA GLY A 26 21.29 6.30 1.50
C GLY A 26 20.68 5.61 2.73
N ASP A 27 20.81 6.25 3.89
CA ASP A 27 20.29 5.73 5.16
C ASP A 27 18.83 6.15 5.45
N LEU A 28 18.16 6.82 4.51
CA LEU A 28 16.81 7.33 4.68
C LEU A 28 15.79 6.45 3.98
N ALA A 29 14.84 5.89 4.74
CA ALA A 29 13.63 5.31 4.18
C ALA A 29 12.78 6.40 3.53
N THR A 30 12.57 6.30 2.22
CA THR A 30 11.85 7.30 1.41
C THR A 30 10.44 6.85 1.06
N ARG A 31 10.27 5.57 0.72
CA ARG A 31 8.98 5.02 0.31
C ARG A 31 8.71 3.65 0.91
N TYR A 32 7.48 3.42 1.34
CA TYR A 32 7.02 2.14 1.87
C TYR A 32 5.86 1.60 1.03
N TYR A 33 5.88 0.30 0.74
CA TYR A 33 4.85 -0.42 0.01
C TYR A 33 4.11 -1.39 0.95
N PRO A 34 2.85 -1.11 1.32
CA PRO A 34 2.06 -2.00 2.16
C PRO A 34 1.97 -3.42 1.60
N HIS A 35 2.10 -4.41 2.48
CA HIS A 35 2.00 -5.83 2.10
C HIS A 35 0.62 -6.15 1.52
N GLY A 36 0.58 -7.04 0.52
CA GLY A 36 -0.66 -7.52 -0.09
C GLY A 36 -1.24 -6.64 -1.20
N TYR A 37 -0.59 -5.53 -1.58
CA TYR A 37 -1.07 -4.62 -2.63
C TYR A 37 -0.21 -4.59 -3.89
N GLU A 38 0.74 -5.53 -4.03
CA GLU A 38 1.62 -5.67 -5.21
C GLU A 38 2.24 -4.33 -5.66
N ARG A 39 2.65 -3.51 -4.68
CA ARG A 39 3.22 -2.16 -4.86
C ARG A 39 2.32 -1.13 -5.56
N ARG A 40 1.02 -1.40 -5.71
CA ARG A 40 0.04 -0.45 -6.26
C ARG A 40 -0.21 0.75 -5.35
N ILE A 41 -0.05 0.53 -4.04
CA ILE A 41 -0.14 1.55 -3.00
C ILE A 41 1.24 1.78 -2.44
N TYR A 42 1.57 3.04 -2.20
CA TYR A 42 2.78 3.41 -1.49
C TYR A 42 2.54 4.60 -0.57
N LEU A 43 3.39 4.72 0.44
CA LEU A 43 3.51 5.88 1.31
C LEU A 43 4.89 6.46 1.07
N ASP A 44 4.98 7.76 0.78
CA ASP A 44 6.24 8.42 0.47
C ASP A 44 6.38 9.68 1.33
N ARG A 45 7.50 9.81 2.05
CA ARG A 45 7.72 10.91 3.00
C ARG A 45 7.67 12.28 2.34
N ARG A 46 7.95 12.36 1.04
CA ARG A 46 7.97 13.61 0.26
C ARG A 46 6.61 13.97 -0.30
N ILE A 47 5.65 13.06 -0.27
CA ILE A 47 4.36 13.19 -0.92
C ILE A 47 3.27 13.22 0.14
N ARG A 48 2.50 14.32 0.18
CA ARG A 48 1.27 14.42 0.98
C ARG A 48 1.42 13.99 2.45
N GLY A 49 2.59 14.20 3.05
CA GLY A 49 2.86 13.81 4.44
C GLY A 49 2.75 12.30 4.70
N SER A 50 3.22 11.47 3.77
CA SER A 50 3.14 10.00 3.85
C SER A 50 1.71 9.43 3.80
N GLU A 51 0.76 10.18 3.25
CA GLU A 51 -0.57 9.65 2.96
C GLU A 51 -0.47 8.49 1.94
N PRO A 52 -1.21 7.38 2.11
CA PRO A 52 -1.29 6.32 1.13
C PRO A 52 -1.85 6.83 -0.20
N VAL A 53 -1.10 6.54 -1.27
CA VAL A 53 -1.40 6.98 -2.62
C VAL A 53 -1.23 5.83 -3.61
N VAL A 54 -1.83 6.01 -4.78
CA VAL A 54 -1.69 5.12 -5.94
C VAL A 54 -1.20 5.88 -7.17
N SER A 55 -0.66 5.12 -8.13
CA SER A 55 -0.16 5.60 -9.43
C SER A 55 0.99 6.62 -9.33
N GLU A 56 1.55 6.99 -10.47
CA GLU A 56 2.57 8.04 -10.57
C GLU A 56 2.03 9.43 -10.22
N ARG A 57 0.70 9.64 -10.36
CA ARG A 57 0.03 10.91 -10.02
C ARG A 57 -0.17 11.11 -8.52
N ALA A 58 0.23 10.16 -7.68
CA ALA A 58 0.07 10.21 -6.23
C ALA A 58 -1.37 10.57 -5.78
N ILE A 59 -2.35 9.82 -6.33
CA ILE A 59 -3.77 10.01 -6.03
C ILE A 59 -4.04 9.38 -4.65
N PRO A 60 -4.61 10.12 -3.67
CA PRO A 60 -4.87 9.56 -2.35
C PRO A 60 -5.91 8.43 -2.40
N THR A 61 -5.61 7.32 -1.75
CA THR A 61 -6.52 6.16 -1.67
C THR A 61 -7.88 6.54 -1.08
N ARG A 62 -7.90 7.42 -0.07
CA ARG A 62 -9.14 7.93 0.53
C ARG A 62 -10.06 8.68 -0.43
N ILE A 63 -9.51 9.35 -1.45
CA ILE A 63 -10.29 10.12 -2.42
C ILE A 63 -10.96 9.16 -3.41
N ILE A 64 -10.22 8.15 -3.88
CA ILE A 64 -10.76 7.06 -4.69
C ILE A 64 -11.87 6.34 -3.92
N TYR A 65 -11.62 5.99 -2.65
CA TYR A 65 -12.60 5.33 -1.81
C TYR A 65 -13.85 6.18 -1.60
N ALA A 66 -13.71 7.50 -1.37
CA ALA A 66 -14.84 8.40 -1.20
C ALA A 66 -15.73 8.48 -2.46
N LEU A 67 -15.15 8.49 -3.66
CA LEU A 67 -15.91 8.45 -4.90
C LEU A 67 -16.59 7.09 -5.09
N TRP A 68 -15.85 5.99 -4.91
CA TRP A 68 -16.43 4.64 -4.98
C TRP A 68 -17.58 4.43 -3.99
N ARG A 69 -17.51 5.03 -2.80
CA ARG A 69 -18.60 4.97 -1.81
C ARG A 69 -19.91 5.58 -2.32
N ARG A 70 -19.86 6.52 -3.27
CA ARG A 70 -21.02 7.14 -3.91
C ARG A 70 -21.43 6.37 -5.16
N GLU A 71 -20.48 6.07 -6.04
CA GLU A 71 -20.74 5.44 -7.34
C GLU A 71 -21.07 3.94 -7.22
N LYS A 72 -20.47 3.25 -6.25
CA LYS A 72 -20.55 1.78 -6.07
C LYS A 72 -20.16 0.97 -7.30
N ASN A 73 -19.38 1.56 -8.20
CA ASN A 73 -18.92 0.98 -9.45
C ASN A 73 -17.42 1.25 -9.60
N LEU A 74 -16.62 0.19 -9.80
CA LEU A 74 -15.16 0.31 -9.90
C LEU A 74 -14.71 0.90 -11.25
N ASP A 75 -15.37 0.50 -12.34
CA ASP A 75 -15.08 0.94 -13.71
C ASP A 75 -15.33 2.45 -13.89
N SER A 76 -16.47 2.96 -13.41
CA SER A 76 -16.78 4.41 -13.43
C SER A 76 -15.73 5.23 -12.67
N VAL A 77 -15.27 4.75 -11.51
CA VAL A 77 -14.22 5.42 -10.72
C VAL A 77 -12.87 5.32 -11.43
N ALA A 78 -12.58 4.19 -12.07
CA ALA A 78 -11.36 3.97 -12.84
C ALA A 78 -11.29 4.91 -14.04
N GLU A 79 -12.40 5.09 -14.76
CA GLU A 79 -12.56 6.04 -15.85
C GLU A 79 -12.33 7.48 -15.36
N TYR A 80 -13.00 7.89 -14.26
CA TYR A 80 -12.86 9.24 -13.69
C TYR A 80 -11.41 9.60 -13.33
N PHE A 81 -10.67 8.66 -12.73
CA PHE A 81 -9.27 8.87 -12.35
C PHE A 81 -8.27 8.49 -13.45
N GLU A 82 -8.74 7.98 -14.59
CA GLU A 82 -7.92 7.44 -15.69
C GLU A 82 -6.86 6.44 -15.21
N VAL A 83 -7.25 5.48 -14.39
CA VAL A 83 -6.37 4.43 -13.86
C VAL A 83 -6.96 3.04 -14.11
N PRO A 84 -6.15 1.96 -14.13
CA PRO A 84 -6.69 0.61 -14.20
C PRO A 84 -7.63 0.30 -13.03
N GLU A 85 -8.68 -0.49 -13.27
CA GLU A 85 -9.62 -0.91 -12.22
C GLU A 85 -8.91 -1.60 -11.04
N THR A 86 -7.82 -2.33 -11.30
CA THR A 86 -7.00 -2.96 -10.25
C THR A 86 -6.40 -1.95 -9.25
N ILE A 87 -6.15 -0.71 -9.67
CA ILE A 87 -5.71 0.38 -8.79
C ILE A 87 -6.86 0.85 -7.90
N VAL A 88 -8.05 1.01 -8.47
CA VAL A 88 -9.26 1.38 -7.72
C VAL A 88 -9.58 0.31 -6.68
N SER A 89 -9.58 -0.96 -7.10
CA SER A 89 -9.80 -2.12 -6.24
C SER A 89 -8.80 -2.15 -5.07
N ALA A 90 -7.51 -1.94 -5.35
CA ALA A 90 -6.48 -1.86 -4.31
C ALA A 90 -6.75 -0.73 -3.31
N ALA A 91 -7.05 0.48 -3.80
CA ALA A 91 -7.33 1.64 -2.95
C ALA A 91 -8.58 1.43 -2.08
N VAL A 92 -9.64 0.82 -2.64
CA VAL A 92 -10.86 0.50 -1.90
C VAL A 92 -10.56 -0.51 -0.79
N ARG A 93 -9.86 -1.61 -1.10
CA ARG A 93 -9.49 -2.64 -0.13
C ARG A 93 -8.62 -2.07 1.01
N TYR A 94 -7.67 -1.19 0.68
CA TYR A 94 -6.82 -0.54 1.68
C TYR A 94 -7.63 0.31 2.66
N GLU A 95 -8.55 1.12 2.17
CA GLU A 95 -9.36 1.99 3.03
C GLU A 95 -10.46 1.22 3.79
N SER A 96 -10.98 0.11 3.25
CA SER A 96 -12.05 -0.66 3.92
C SER A 96 -11.56 -1.69 4.93
N GLU A 97 -10.39 -2.30 4.71
CA GLU A 97 -9.90 -3.42 5.53
C GLU A 97 -8.69 -3.02 6.37
N TRP A 98 -7.73 -2.35 5.75
CA TRP A 98 -6.40 -2.18 6.34
C TRP A 98 -6.29 -0.92 7.20
N ARG A 99 -6.81 0.22 6.72
CA ARG A 99 -6.75 1.49 7.48
C ARG A 99 -7.62 1.50 8.73
N LEU A 100 -8.65 0.65 8.81
CA LEU A 100 -9.53 0.55 9.97
C LEU A 100 -9.08 -0.53 10.98
N SER A 101 -8.05 -1.32 10.64
CA SER A 101 -7.49 -2.37 11.50
C SER A 101 -6.09 -2.06 12.05
N ALA A 102 -5.46 -0.99 11.55
CA ALA A 102 -4.21 -0.41 12.05
C ALA A 102 -4.48 0.79 12.98
#